data_AF-A0A7Z9GN29-F1
#
_entry.id   AF-A0A7Z9GN29-F1
#
_cell.length_a   1.000
_cell.length_b   1.000
_cell.length_c   1.000
_cell.angle_alpha   90.00
_cell.angle_beta   90.00
_cell.angle_gamma   90.00
#
_symmetry.space_group_name_H-M   'P 1'
#
loop_
_entity.id
_entity.type
_entity.pdbx_description
1 polymer ?
#
loop_
_entity_poly.entity_id
_entity_poly.type
_entity_poly.pdbx_seq_one_letter_code
_entity_poly.pdbx_strand_id
1 'polypeptide(L)' 'MARVSPFRAVRPKPELSTQVAAPPYDVVSLEEARNLAEDNPHSFLR' A
#
# COMPACT_ATOMS: atom_id res chain seq x y z
N MET A 1 19.59 22.16 -15.00
CA MET A 1 19.29 20.75 -15.33
C MET A 1 19.33 19.94 -14.04
N ALA A 2 18.32 19.12 -13.76
CA ALA A 2 18.30 18.32 -12.54
C ALA A 2 19.34 17.18 -12.62
N ARG A 3 20.10 16.95 -11.53
CA ARG A 3 20.94 15.75 -11.37
C ARG A 3 20.10 14.65 -10.73
N VAL A 4 19.95 13.53 -11.45
CA VAL A 4 19.23 12.34 -10.96
C VAL A 4 20.26 11.29 -10.55
N SER A 5 20.12 10.74 -9.34
CA SER A 5 20.98 9.67 -8.82
C SER A 5 20.12 8.48 -8.40
N PRO A 6 20.59 7.24 -8.59
CA PRO A 6 19.85 6.06 -8.17
C PRO A 6 19.78 5.98 -6.64
N PHE A 7 18.68 5.44 -6.12
CA PHE A 7 18.49 5.15 -4.71
C PHE A 7 17.79 3.80 -4.55
N ARG A 8 17.89 3.20 -3.36
CA ARG A 8 17.21 1.93 -3.07
C ARG A 8 15.71 2.19 -2.91
N ALA A 9 14.90 1.47 -3.68
CA ALA A 9 13.46 1.46 -3.51
C ALA A 9 13.06 0.87 -2.16
N VAL A 10 12.08 1.50 -1.50
CA VAL A 10 11.39 0.90 -0.35
C VAL A 10 10.47 -0.19 -0.88
N ARG A 11 10.62 -1.41 -0.39
CA ARG A 11 9.81 -2.57 -0.77
C ARG A 11 9.37 -3.32 0.48
N PRO A 12 8.14 -3.85 0.53
CA PRO A 12 7.73 -4.72 1.63
C PRO A 12 8.56 -6.00 1.64
N LYS A 13 8.61 -6.67 2.79
CA LYS A 13 9.10 -8.04 2.86
C LYS A 13 8.23 -8.94 1.98
N PRO A 14 8.79 -9.94 1.26
CA PRO A 14 8.01 -10.79 0.35
C PRO A 14 6.76 -11.41 1.00
N GLU A 15 6.88 -11.86 2.25
CA GLU A 15 5.79 -12.46 3.04
C GLU A 15 4.67 -11.48 3.42
N LEU A 16 4.93 -10.17 3.37
CA LEU A 16 3.95 -9.12 3.65
C LEU A 16 3.39 -8.48 2.38
N SER A 17 3.93 -8.80 1.19
CA SER A 17 3.61 -8.10 -0.06
C SER A 17 2.11 -8.08 -0.38
N THR A 18 1.42 -9.20 -0.20
CA THR A 18 -0.03 -9.32 -0.43
C THR A 18 -0.86 -8.59 0.61
N GLN A 19 -0.35 -8.49 1.84
CA GLN A 19 -1.07 -7.89 2.97
C GLN A 19 -1.01 -6.37 2.93
N VAL A 20 0.03 -5.77 2.36
CA VAL A 20 0.16 -4.31 2.26
C VAL A 20 -0.39 -3.74 0.94
N ALA A 21 -0.78 -4.61 0.01
CA ALA A 21 -1.32 -4.18 -1.28
C ALA A 21 -2.67 -3.49 -1.08
N ALA A 22 -2.84 -2.32 -1.70
CA ALA A 22 -4.08 -1.56 -1.70
C ALA A 22 -4.59 -1.37 -3.14
N PRO A 23 -5.92 -1.23 -3.35
CA PRO A 23 -6.46 -0.80 -4.62
C PRO A 23 -5.84 0.52 -5.09
N PRO A 24 -5.68 0.72 -6.41
CA PRO A 24 -5.08 1.94 -6.93
C PRO A 24 -6.06 3.11 -6.82
N TYR A 25 -5.63 4.23 -6.23
CA TYR A 25 -6.38 5.52 -6.15
C TYR A 25 -7.88 5.37 -5.79
N ASP A 26 -8.71 6.33 -6.20
CA ASP A 26 -10.13 6.51 -5.85
C ASP A 26 -11.07 5.42 -6.41
N VAL A 27 -10.71 4.15 -6.20
CA VAL A 27 -11.46 2.95 -6.63
C VAL A 27 -12.41 2.46 -5.54
N VAL A 28 -12.21 2.89 -4.29
CA VAL A 28 -13.04 2.50 -3.14
C VAL A 28 -13.48 3.73 -2.35
N SER A 29 -14.69 3.66 -1.83
CA SER A 29 -15.20 4.60 -0.84
C SER A 29 -14.54 4.37 0.52
N LEU A 30 -14.73 5.33 1.43
CA LEU A 30 -14.23 5.23 2.81
C LEU A 30 -14.80 4.00 3.55
N GLU A 31 -16.06 3.65 3.30
CA GLU A 31 -16.70 2.49 3.93
C GLU A 31 -16.08 1.18 3.42
N GLU A 32 -15.92 1.05 2.11
CA GLU A 32 -15.27 -0.12 1.49
C GLU A 32 -13.82 -0.25 1.93
N ALA A 33 -13.07 0.85 2.07
CA ALA A 33 -11.70 0.84 2.56
C ALA A 33 -11.58 0.27 3.99
N ARG A 34 -12.51 0.64 4.89
CA ARG A 34 -12.56 0.10 6.25
C ARG A 34 -12.82 -1.41 6.23
N ASN A 35 -13.80 -1.84 5.43
CA ASN A 35 -14.14 -3.25 5.29
C ASN A 35 -12.97 -4.07 4.72
N LEU A 36 -12.22 -3.53 3.76
CA LEU A 36 -11.01 -4.17 3.20
C LEU A 36 -9.87 -4.31 4.22
N ALA A 37 -9.86 -3.48 5.28
CA ALA A 37 -8.79 -3.43 6.26
C ALA A 37 -9.10 -4.18 7.57
N GLU A 38 -10.34 -4.63 7.76
CA GLU A 38 -10.90 -5.11 9.04
C GLU A 38 -10.08 -6.26 9.65
N ASP A 39 -9.67 -7.24 8.85
CA ASP A 39 -8.92 -8.42 9.33
C ASP A 39 -7.42 -8.40 9.02
N ASN A 40 -6.90 -7.27 8.55
CA ASN A 40 -5.52 -7.18 8.08
C ASN A 40 -4.69 -6.16 8.90
N PRO A 41 -3.90 -6.61 9.90
CA PRO A 41 -3.04 -5.74 10.71
C PRO A 41 -1.98 -4.97 9.95
N HIS A 42 -1.70 -5.38 8.71
CA HIS A 42 -0.71 -4.77 7.85
C HIS A 42 -1.32 -3.89 6.75
N SER A 43 -2.65 -3.75 6.70
CA SER A 43 -3.32 -2.87 5.75
C SER A 43 -3.05 -1.40 6.04
N PHE A 44 -2.72 -0.63 5.01
CA PHE A 44 -2.58 0.82 5.08
C PHE A 44 -3.91 1.58 4.93
N LEU A 45 -5.04 0.88 4.76
CA LEU A 45 -6.37 1.48 4.55
C LEU A 45 -7.18 1.71 5.83
N ARG A 46 -6.63 1.38 7.00
CA ARG A 46 -7.30 1.62 8.29
C ARG A 46 -7.44 3.09 8.64
#